data_AF-A0A521TIP1-F1
#
_entry.id   AF-A0A521TIP1-F1
#
_cell.length_a   1.000
_cell.length_b   1.000
_cell.length_c   1.000
_cell.angle_alpha   90.00
_cell.angle_beta   90.00
_cell.angle_gamma   90.00
#
_symmetry.space_group_name_H-M   'P 1'
#
loop_
_entity.id
_entity.type
_entity.pdbx_description
1 polymer ?
#
loop_
_entity_poly.entity_id
_entity_poly.type
_entity_poly.pdbx_seq_one_letter_code
_entity_poly.pdbx_strand_id
1 'polypeptide(L)'
;MNRPRTLLLAPLLLAAFGCGDAPLDRDREDGFPNHNAPLARIEGTLLYEGPAPSLDREGTPLGRVVLLLFRADNPPPPQGLATTAESVQTLPASQVFRSLIPTAGGAVRASVPFVFPNITAAGVYQLRAFYSNRDERTGFHPIYGVRSQPVRGDVGGGAVLDPRAAVPTFINIPVGVPNGNGGYTLPETGAVTSDVTVFLGAPITEDRPIFHVSPSPPDRGQTLTPVAFEPRPSAPGAAQVTYASRTGFSAPESRAYELPSNVPATDVLGFLGALPTLTLNGGLPEAEVQPAANAGVLFGNPISFALGTVYRAQHPTLFAPNLAGGEPPVLRFPWVFPLAIMVKLHEPNAEERAVLSSASPDPLALARVVSALNQPERAPGTVPVVIFGSVAPNTGLQDFASIVRPSPAPPVVQPSVRVVFPPVAFEIRGSNPERDWAAVVPKLPAPIAAAAGPLPPGSRCAGDRGLPSGRYSLTIVTARGATWSLPNELAPHSFPGRVAGAAVTSASSQGAVIRVVPSMPAAGNVCPAGIPSD
;
A
#
# COMPACT_ATOMS: atom_id res chain seq x y z
N MET A 1 -93.94 -27.50 24.28
CA MET A 1 -94.65 -26.20 24.19
C MET A 1 -93.63 -25.07 24.26
N ASN A 2 -93.50 -24.33 23.14
CA ASN A 2 -93.16 -22.91 22.95
C ASN A 2 -92.08 -22.15 23.76
N ARG A 3 -91.06 -21.70 22.98
CA ARG A 3 -90.35 -20.38 22.95
C ARG A 3 -89.31 -20.03 24.05
N PRO A 4 -88.36 -19.11 23.78
CA PRO A 4 -87.45 -18.99 22.63
C PRO A 4 -85.97 -18.81 23.05
N ARG A 5 -85.03 -19.19 22.18
CA ARG A 5 -83.60 -18.86 22.32
C ARG A 5 -83.34 -17.47 21.72
N THR A 6 -82.96 -16.51 22.56
CA THR A 6 -82.57 -15.17 22.16
C THR A 6 -81.11 -15.19 21.67
N LEU A 7 -80.93 -14.79 20.41
CA LEU A 7 -79.66 -14.38 19.82
C LEU A 7 -79.07 -13.18 20.57
N LEU A 8 -77.78 -13.25 20.89
CA LEU A 8 -76.95 -12.08 21.09
C LEU A 8 -75.75 -12.20 20.13
N LEU A 9 -75.84 -11.41 19.07
CA LEU A 9 -74.76 -11.10 18.13
C LEU A 9 -73.98 -9.93 18.73
N ALA A 10 -72.68 -10.08 18.95
CA ALA A 10 -71.72 -8.99 19.08
C ALA A 10 -70.30 -9.51 18.77
N PRO A 11 -69.41 -8.69 18.20
CA PRO A 11 -68.70 -9.05 16.98
C PRO A 11 -67.23 -9.47 17.19
N LEU A 12 -66.78 -10.40 16.35
CA LEU A 12 -65.37 -10.73 16.11
C LEU A 12 -64.76 -9.62 15.24
N LEU A 13 -64.23 -8.56 15.86
CA LEU A 13 -63.65 -7.41 15.17
C LEU A 13 -62.33 -7.03 15.86
N LEU A 14 -61.36 -7.95 15.83
CA LEU A 14 -59.99 -7.74 16.32
C LEU A 14 -59.04 -8.77 15.69
N ALA A 15 -58.79 -8.66 14.39
CA ALA A 15 -57.72 -9.42 13.72
C ALA A 15 -57.19 -8.74 12.45
N ALA A 16 -57.22 -7.40 12.37
CA ALA A 16 -56.81 -6.66 11.18
C ALA A 16 -55.76 -5.55 11.42
N PHE A 17 -55.06 -5.55 12.54
CA PHE A 17 -53.91 -4.67 12.77
C PHE A 17 -52.77 -5.47 13.37
N GLY A 18 -51.70 -5.69 12.60
CA GLY A 18 -50.45 -6.19 13.16
C GLY A 18 -49.56 -7.09 12.30
N CYS A 19 -49.72 -7.15 10.97
CA CYS A 19 -48.61 -7.57 10.10
C CYS A 19 -47.87 -6.30 9.62
N GLY A 20 -47.30 -5.56 10.56
CA GLY A 20 -46.25 -4.60 10.21
C GLY A 20 -44.95 -5.38 10.01
N ASP A 21 -44.18 -5.04 8.98
CA ASP A 21 -42.84 -5.59 8.80
C ASP A 21 -42.05 -5.45 10.11
N ALA A 22 -41.28 -6.49 10.46
CA ALA A 22 -40.49 -6.48 11.68
C ALA A 22 -39.60 -5.22 11.70
N PRO A 23 -39.50 -4.51 12.84
CA PRO A 23 -38.69 -3.30 12.92
C PRO A 23 -37.26 -3.60 12.49
N LEU A 24 -36.83 -2.90 11.44
CA LEU A 24 -35.50 -3.00 10.88
C LEU A 24 -34.55 -2.22 11.77
N ASP A 25 -33.86 -2.93 12.66
CA ASP A 25 -32.73 -2.39 13.39
C ASP A 25 -31.54 -2.25 12.42
N ARG A 26 -31.16 -1.00 12.17
CA ARG A 26 -30.16 -0.58 11.17
C ARG A 26 -29.10 0.35 11.78
N ASP A 27 -29.17 0.63 13.08
CA ASP A 27 -28.27 1.58 13.71
C ASP A 27 -26.92 0.95 14.02
N ARG A 28 -25.87 1.57 13.46
CA ARG A 28 -24.48 1.16 13.64
C ARG A 28 -24.02 1.29 15.10
N GLU A 29 -24.71 2.11 15.90
CA GLU A 29 -24.34 2.40 17.29
C GLU A 29 -24.85 1.36 18.31
N ASP A 30 -25.87 0.55 17.98
CA ASP A 30 -26.52 -0.39 18.90
C ASP A 30 -25.87 -1.79 18.99
N GLY A 31 -24.64 -1.94 18.50
CA GLY A 31 -23.80 -3.09 18.83
C GLY A 31 -24.05 -4.37 18.01
N PHE A 32 -24.92 -4.35 16.99
CA PHE A 32 -25.12 -5.46 16.04
C PHE A 32 -24.89 -5.03 14.57
N PRO A 33 -23.63 -4.83 14.11
CA PRO A 33 -23.33 -4.07 12.91
C PRO A 33 -23.77 -4.66 11.55
N ASN A 34 -24.37 -5.85 11.49
CA ASN A 34 -24.42 -6.63 10.24
C ASN A 34 -25.72 -7.40 9.96
N HIS A 35 -26.77 -7.27 10.78
CA HIS A 35 -27.97 -8.09 10.55
C HIS A 35 -28.93 -7.55 9.48
N ASN A 36 -28.92 -6.23 9.19
CA ASN A 36 -29.79 -5.62 8.16
C ASN A 36 -29.14 -4.46 7.39
N ALA A 37 -27.81 -4.34 7.38
CA ALA A 37 -27.15 -3.29 6.58
C ALA A 37 -27.43 -3.54 5.08
N PRO A 38 -27.78 -2.52 4.28
CA PRO A 38 -27.83 -2.69 2.84
C PRO A 38 -26.44 -3.11 2.34
N LEU A 39 -26.38 -4.18 1.56
CA LEU A 39 -25.13 -4.68 0.99
C LEU A 39 -25.20 -4.58 -0.53
N ALA A 40 -24.08 -4.17 -1.13
CA ALA A 40 -23.88 -4.29 -2.55
C ALA A 40 -23.20 -5.61 -2.90
N ARG A 41 -23.39 -6.07 -4.13
CA ARG A 41 -22.53 -7.08 -4.75
C ARG A 41 -22.10 -6.68 -6.16
N ILE A 42 -20.92 -7.11 -6.55
CA ILE A 42 -20.45 -7.07 -7.94
C ILE A 42 -20.48 -8.51 -8.47
N GLU A 43 -21.08 -8.72 -9.64
CA GLU A 43 -21.12 -10.02 -10.30
C GLU A 43 -20.65 -9.91 -11.75
N GLY A 44 -20.03 -10.99 -12.24
CA GLY A 44 -19.34 -10.92 -13.52
C GLY A 44 -18.72 -12.23 -13.98
N THR A 45 -17.91 -12.12 -15.04
CA THR A 45 -17.21 -13.26 -15.64
C THR A 45 -15.71 -13.00 -15.65
N LEU A 46 -14.95 -14.00 -15.21
CA LEU A 46 -13.51 -14.03 -15.36
C LEU A 46 -13.14 -14.79 -16.64
N LEU A 47 -12.25 -14.19 -17.43
CA LEU A 47 -11.64 -14.75 -18.62
C LEU A 47 -10.15 -14.93 -18.36
N TYR A 48 -9.66 -16.15 -18.52
CA TYR A 48 -8.25 -16.49 -18.42
C TYR A 48 -7.69 -16.84 -19.80
N GLU A 49 -6.53 -16.29 -20.16
CA GLU A 49 -5.74 -16.65 -21.32
C GLU A 49 -4.26 -16.64 -20.95
N GLY A 50 -3.64 -17.81 -20.79
CA GLY A 50 -2.27 -17.91 -20.30
C GLY A 50 -1.73 -19.33 -20.28
N PRO A 51 -0.62 -19.59 -19.58
CA PRO A 51 -0.07 -20.93 -19.41
C PRO A 51 -1.09 -21.92 -18.84
N ALA A 52 -0.95 -23.21 -19.17
CA ALA A 52 -1.75 -24.26 -18.52
C ALA A 52 -1.50 -24.27 -17.00
N PRO A 53 -2.52 -24.60 -16.18
CA PRO A 53 -2.32 -24.72 -14.74
C PRO A 53 -1.35 -25.85 -14.42
N SER A 54 -0.56 -25.67 -13.35
CA SER A 54 0.14 -26.79 -12.73
C SER A 54 -0.89 -27.76 -12.14
N LEU A 55 -0.58 -29.06 -12.17
CA LEU A 55 -1.45 -30.10 -11.63
C LEU A 55 -0.82 -30.71 -10.38
N ASP A 56 -1.64 -31.11 -9.41
CA ASP A 56 -1.20 -31.95 -8.30
C ASP A 56 -0.95 -33.40 -8.76
N ARG A 57 -0.63 -34.30 -7.82
CA ARG A 57 -0.35 -35.71 -8.13
C ARG A 57 -1.58 -36.44 -8.67
N GLU A 58 -2.77 -35.93 -8.34
CA GLU A 58 -4.07 -36.45 -8.72
C GLU A 58 -4.58 -35.85 -10.05
N GLY A 59 -3.84 -34.91 -10.65
CA GLY A 59 -4.21 -34.24 -11.90
C GLY A 59 -5.15 -33.05 -11.73
N THR A 60 -5.38 -32.58 -10.50
CA THR A 60 -6.20 -31.41 -10.19
C THR A 60 -5.41 -30.12 -10.43
N PRO A 61 -6.01 -29.10 -11.10
CA PRO A 61 -5.40 -27.78 -11.21
C PRO A 61 -5.07 -27.18 -9.84
N LEU A 62 -3.82 -26.78 -9.66
CA LEU A 62 -3.29 -26.14 -8.46
C LEU A 62 -3.55 -24.64 -8.44
N GLY A 63 -3.71 -24.13 -7.23
CA GLY A 63 -3.79 -22.71 -6.95
C GLY A 63 -5.17 -22.10 -7.15
N ARG A 64 -5.20 -20.79 -7.37
CA ARG A 64 -6.45 -20.01 -7.35
C ARG A 64 -6.29 -18.68 -8.05
N VAL A 65 -7.41 -18.17 -8.54
CA VAL A 65 -7.53 -16.76 -8.86
C VAL A 65 -7.83 -15.97 -7.59
N VAL A 66 -7.13 -14.86 -7.45
CA VAL A 66 -7.35 -13.84 -6.43
C VAL A 66 -7.91 -12.61 -7.11
N LEU A 67 -9.07 -12.17 -6.65
CA LEU A 67 -9.73 -10.95 -7.05
C LEU A 67 -9.60 -9.94 -5.91
N LEU A 68 -9.21 -8.71 -6.24
CA LEU A 68 -8.92 -7.63 -5.31
C LEU A 68 -9.73 -6.41 -5.69
N LEU A 69 -10.56 -5.94 -4.77
CA LEU A 69 -11.39 -4.76 -4.95
C LEU A 69 -10.73 -3.56 -4.27
N PHE A 70 -10.45 -2.49 -5.00
CA PHE A 70 -9.90 -1.24 -4.48
C PHE A 70 -10.87 -0.09 -4.77
N ARG A 71 -10.87 0.97 -3.94
CA ARG A 71 -11.58 2.19 -4.32
C ARG A 71 -10.84 2.85 -5.49
N ALA A 72 -11.58 3.38 -6.46
CA ALA A 72 -11.01 3.97 -7.67
C ALA A 72 -10.23 5.27 -7.40
N ASP A 73 -10.54 5.96 -6.31
CA ASP A 73 -9.84 7.16 -5.83
C ASP A 73 -8.61 6.84 -4.97
N ASN A 74 -8.42 5.58 -4.58
CA ASN A 74 -7.25 5.10 -3.86
C ASN A 74 -6.82 3.72 -4.37
N PRO A 75 -6.34 3.61 -5.63
CA PRO A 75 -5.80 2.36 -6.15
C PRO A 75 -4.46 2.02 -5.49
N PRO A 76 -3.94 0.79 -5.63
CA PRO A 76 -2.61 0.47 -5.14
C PRO A 76 -1.53 1.17 -6.00
N PRO A 77 -0.28 1.30 -5.48
CA PRO A 77 0.82 1.88 -6.23
C PRO A 77 1.05 1.21 -7.61
N PRO A 78 1.53 1.95 -8.62
CA PRO A 78 1.96 3.35 -8.58
C PRO A 78 0.82 4.37 -8.74
N GLN A 79 -0.43 3.95 -9.01
CA GLN A 79 -1.52 4.88 -9.31
C GLN A 79 -2.17 5.50 -8.06
N GLY A 80 -1.91 4.95 -6.87
CA GLY A 80 -2.45 5.45 -5.60
C GLY A 80 -1.71 4.87 -4.40
N LEU A 81 -2.32 4.94 -3.22
CA LEU A 81 -1.67 4.67 -1.93
C LEU A 81 -2.26 3.46 -1.20
N ALA A 82 -3.19 2.72 -1.80
CA ALA A 82 -3.78 1.56 -1.14
C ALA A 82 -2.73 0.46 -0.91
N THR A 83 -2.51 0.12 0.35
CA THR A 83 -1.67 -1.01 0.77
C THR A 83 -2.47 -2.30 0.91
N THR A 84 -3.80 -2.22 0.94
CA THR A 84 -4.73 -3.35 1.06
C THR A 84 -5.95 -3.16 0.16
N ALA A 85 -6.55 -4.28 -0.28
CA ALA A 85 -7.85 -4.26 -0.93
C ALA A 85 -8.97 -3.98 0.09
N GLU A 86 -10.05 -3.33 -0.36
CA GLU A 86 -11.30 -3.14 0.40
C GLU A 86 -12.03 -4.48 0.59
N SER A 87 -11.92 -5.36 -0.40
CA SER A 87 -12.46 -6.72 -0.35
C SER A 87 -11.62 -7.67 -1.20
N VAL A 88 -11.57 -8.93 -0.78
CA VAL A 88 -10.81 -10.00 -1.44
C VAL A 88 -11.75 -11.17 -1.70
N GLN A 89 -11.75 -11.68 -2.93
CA GLN A 89 -12.45 -12.90 -3.30
C GLN A 89 -11.47 -13.87 -3.96
N THR A 90 -11.63 -15.17 -3.73
CA THR A 90 -10.81 -16.20 -4.37
C THR A 90 -11.67 -17.21 -5.13
N LEU A 91 -11.15 -17.71 -6.24
CA LEU A 91 -11.73 -18.80 -7.04
C LEU A 91 -10.70 -19.93 -7.17
N PRO A 92 -10.99 -21.16 -6.74
CA PRO A 92 -10.05 -22.28 -6.89
C PRO A 92 -9.73 -22.55 -8.37
N ALA A 93 -8.49 -22.93 -8.67
CA ALA A 93 -8.08 -23.30 -10.03
C ALA A 93 -8.93 -24.46 -10.57
N SER A 94 -9.30 -25.42 -9.72
CA SER A 94 -10.19 -26.53 -10.07
C SER A 94 -11.61 -26.10 -10.46
N GLN A 95 -12.02 -24.87 -10.16
CA GLN A 95 -13.26 -24.25 -10.64
C GLN A 95 -13.00 -23.48 -11.94
N VAL A 96 -11.94 -22.67 -11.97
CA VAL A 96 -11.56 -21.83 -13.13
C VAL A 96 -11.32 -22.69 -14.37
N PHE A 97 -10.51 -23.74 -14.24
CA PHE A 97 -10.05 -24.56 -15.36
C PHE A 97 -10.97 -25.74 -15.70
N ARG A 98 -12.23 -25.74 -15.22
CA ARG A 98 -13.23 -26.72 -15.69
C ARG A 98 -13.60 -26.52 -17.15
N SER A 99 -13.55 -25.26 -17.61
CA SER A 99 -13.87 -24.84 -18.99
C SER A 99 -12.60 -24.67 -19.84
N LEU A 100 -11.53 -25.41 -19.53
CA LEU A 100 -10.24 -25.27 -20.18
C LEU A 100 -10.32 -25.65 -21.67
N ILE A 101 -9.91 -24.71 -22.52
CA ILE A 101 -9.80 -24.88 -23.98
C ILE A 101 -8.33 -24.64 -24.35
N PRO A 102 -7.61 -25.65 -24.86
CA PRO A 102 -6.25 -25.45 -25.38
C PRO A 102 -6.24 -24.45 -26.54
N THR A 103 -5.21 -23.60 -26.61
CA THR A 103 -4.98 -22.69 -27.73
C THR A 103 -3.68 -23.02 -28.46
N ALA A 104 -3.48 -22.43 -29.64
CA ALA A 104 -2.21 -22.52 -30.33
C ALA A 104 -1.07 -21.98 -29.45
N GLY A 105 0.11 -22.62 -29.50
CA GLY A 105 1.29 -22.21 -28.73
C GLY A 105 1.35 -22.68 -27.27
N GLY A 106 0.49 -23.62 -26.86
CA GLY A 106 0.56 -24.25 -25.53
C GLY A 106 -0.07 -23.44 -24.39
N ALA A 107 -0.70 -22.30 -24.70
CA ALA A 107 -1.55 -21.58 -23.78
C ALA A 107 -2.95 -22.23 -23.69
N VAL A 108 -3.73 -21.81 -22.70
CA VAL A 108 -5.10 -22.27 -22.46
C VAL A 108 -6.02 -21.08 -22.22
N ARG A 109 -7.29 -21.27 -22.56
CA ARG A 109 -8.37 -20.35 -22.22
C ARG A 109 -9.33 -21.00 -21.24
N ALA A 110 -9.83 -20.22 -20.30
CA ALA A 110 -10.87 -20.66 -19.39
C ALA A 110 -11.79 -19.48 -19.01
N SER A 111 -13.00 -19.80 -18.60
CA SER A 111 -13.96 -18.81 -18.10
C SER A 111 -14.77 -19.32 -16.91
N VAL A 112 -15.03 -18.44 -15.95
CA VAL A 112 -15.78 -18.78 -14.74
C VAL A 112 -16.53 -17.55 -14.22
N PRO A 113 -17.78 -17.69 -13.76
CA PRO A 113 -18.49 -16.59 -13.10
C PRO A 113 -17.88 -16.30 -11.73
N PHE A 114 -17.98 -15.05 -11.28
CA PHE A 114 -17.58 -14.64 -9.95
C PHE A 114 -18.60 -13.70 -9.31
N VAL A 115 -18.58 -13.63 -7.98
CA VAL A 115 -19.37 -12.69 -7.19
C VAL A 115 -18.49 -12.13 -6.07
N PHE A 116 -18.50 -10.80 -5.90
CA PHE A 116 -18.02 -10.09 -4.73
C PHE A 116 -19.21 -9.75 -3.84
N PRO A 117 -19.46 -10.49 -2.76
CA PRO A 117 -20.54 -10.19 -1.84
C PRO A 117 -20.15 -9.09 -0.85
N ASN A 118 -21.15 -8.61 -0.10
CA ASN A 118 -20.97 -7.83 1.13
C ASN A 118 -20.18 -6.51 0.97
N ILE A 119 -20.37 -5.80 -0.14
CA ILE A 119 -19.79 -4.46 -0.31
C ILE A 119 -20.62 -3.48 0.53
N THR A 120 -20.05 -2.97 1.61
CA THR A 120 -20.76 -2.17 2.61
C THR A 120 -20.78 -0.67 2.30
N ALA A 121 -20.04 -0.21 1.30
CA ALA A 121 -19.94 1.19 0.94
C ALA A 121 -20.28 1.39 -0.55
N ALA A 122 -21.08 2.41 -0.84
CA ALA A 122 -21.26 2.87 -2.20
C ALA A 122 -20.02 3.64 -2.68
N GLY A 123 -19.80 3.67 -3.99
CA GLY A 123 -18.68 4.39 -4.58
C GLY A 123 -18.26 3.81 -5.91
N VAL A 124 -17.08 4.26 -6.36
CA VAL A 124 -16.45 3.77 -7.58
C VAL A 124 -15.26 2.90 -7.19
N TYR A 125 -15.16 1.73 -7.79
CA TYR A 125 -14.15 0.72 -7.47
C TYR A 125 -13.34 0.33 -8.71
N GLN A 126 -12.17 -0.25 -8.49
CA GLN A 126 -11.36 -0.94 -9.48
C GLN A 126 -11.15 -2.39 -9.04
N LEU A 127 -11.27 -3.32 -9.99
CA LEU A 127 -11.06 -4.73 -9.75
C LEU A 127 -9.74 -5.17 -10.40
N ARG A 128 -8.79 -5.58 -9.57
CA ARG A 128 -7.51 -6.17 -10.01
C ARG A 128 -7.50 -7.65 -9.68
N ALA A 129 -6.78 -8.44 -10.46
CA ALA A 129 -6.78 -9.88 -10.28
C ALA A 129 -5.45 -10.52 -10.67
N PHE A 130 -5.17 -11.69 -10.11
CA PHE A 130 -4.12 -12.56 -10.61
C PHE A 130 -4.46 -14.02 -10.34
N TYR A 131 -4.00 -14.91 -11.21
CA TYR A 131 -3.96 -16.34 -10.97
C TYR A 131 -2.61 -16.70 -10.35
N SER A 132 -2.63 -17.30 -9.17
CA SER A 132 -1.45 -17.95 -8.61
C SER A 132 -1.48 -19.44 -8.88
N ASN A 133 -0.42 -19.95 -9.47
CA ASN A 133 -0.25 -21.38 -9.78
C ASN A 133 0.25 -22.22 -8.60
N ARG A 134 0.29 -21.63 -7.40
CA ARG A 134 0.86 -22.23 -6.19
C ARG A 134 -0.20 -22.92 -5.35
N ASP A 135 0.19 -23.97 -4.65
CA ASP A 135 -0.68 -24.71 -3.73
C ASP A 135 -1.32 -23.77 -2.71
N GLU A 136 -2.62 -23.97 -2.46
CA GLU A 136 -3.43 -23.16 -1.56
C GLU A 136 -2.92 -23.15 -0.11
N ARG A 137 -2.24 -24.21 0.33
CA ARG A 137 -1.71 -24.36 1.69
C ARG A 137 -0.42 -23.58 1.91
N THR A 138 0.30 -23.23 0.84
CA THR A 138 1.64 -22.64 0.92
C THR A 138 1.80 -21.35 0.11
N GLY A 139 0.89 -21.08 -0.83
CA GLY A 139 1.01 -20.03 -1.84
C GLY A 139 0.32 -18.71 -1.50
N PHE A 140 -0.97 -18.74 -1.13
CA PHE A 140 -1.78 -17.53 -0.93
C PHE A 140 -2.51 -17.54 0.41
N HIS A 141 -2.32 -16.49 1.21
CA HIS A 141 -3.05 -16.27 2.46
C HIS A 141 -4.17 -15.24 2.25
N PRO A 142 -5.42 -15.47 2.72
CA PRO A 142 -6.54 -14.56 2.46
C PRO A 142 -6.37 -13.16 3.08
N ILE A 143 -5.42 -13.00 4.00
CA ILE A 143 -4.99 -11.68 4.47
C ILE A 143 -4.01 -11.13 3.45
N TYR A 144 -4.45 -10.11 2.71
CA TYR A 144 -3.67 -9.46 1.68
C TYR A 144 -2.38 -8.85 2.25
N GLY A 145 -1.25 -9.18 1.63
CA GLY A 145 0.10 -8.83 2.05
C GLY A 145 1.15 -9.38 1.08
N VAL A 146 2.43 -9.33 1.43
CA VAL A 146 3.57 -10.01 0.79
C VAL A 146 3.25 -11.43 0.30
N ARG A 147 2.58 -12.28 1.10
CA ARG A 147 2.20 -13.67 0.70
C ARG A 147 1.15 -13.72 -0.43
N SER A 148 0.54 -12.59 -0.71
CA SER A 148 -0.70 -12.47 -1.47
C SER A 148 -0.56 -11.49 -2.64
N GLN A 149 0.67 -11.09 -2.95
CA GLN A 149 1.03 -10.38 -4.17
C GLN A 149 1.46 -11.36 -5.27
N PRO A 150 1.21 -11.03 -6.56
CA PRO A 150 1.66 -11.84 -7.66
C PRO A 150 3.20 -11.91 -7.74
N VAL A 151 3.70 -13.08 -8.12
CA VAL A 151 5.13 -13.39 -8.25
C VAL A 151 5.42 -14.07 -9.58
N ARG A 152 6.70 -14.34 -9.87
CA ARG A 152 7.09 -14.98 -11.13
C ARG A 152 6.31 -16.29 -11.33
N GLY A 153 5.71 -16.42 -12.51
CA GLY A 153 4.91 -17.57 -12.92
C GLY A 153 3.41 -17.39 -12.70
N ASP A 154 2.98 -16.40 -11.93
CA ASP A 154 1.57 -16.02 -11.82
C ASP A 154 1.10 -15.32 -13.10
N VAL A 155 -0.21 -15.18 -13.27
CA VAL A 155 -0.83 -14.47 -14.41
C VAL A 155 -1.68 -13.33 -13.89
N GLY A 156 -1.24 -12.09 -14.12
CA GLY A 156 -1.94 -10.88 -13.70
C GLY A 156 -3.05 -10.44 -14.66
N GLY A 157 -3.88 -9.53 -14.15
CA GLY A 157 -4.91 -8.84 -14.92
C GLY A 157 -5.92 -8.08 -14.04
N GLY A 158 -7.17 -7.98 -14.50
CA GLY A 158 -8.23 -7.24 -13.82
C GLY A 158 -9.39 -6.88 -14.75
N ALA A 159 -10.30 -6.05 -14.25
CA ALA A 159 -11.31 -5.40 -15.08
C ALA A 159 -10.66 -4.23 -15.83
N VAL A 160 -10.33 -4.45 -17.11
CA VAL A 160 -9.55 -3.50 -17.93
C VAL A 160 -10.30 -3.12 -19.19
N LEU A 161 -10.07 -1.89 -19.67
CA LEU A 161 -10.67 -1.38 -20.91
C LEU A 161 -10.15 -2.11 -22.15
N ASP A 162 -8.84 -2.37 -22.19
CA ASP A 162 -8.19 -3.12 -23.27
C ASP A 162 -7.23 -4.15 -22.68
N PRO A 163 -7.52 -5.46 -22.79
CA PRO A 163 -6.65 -6.51 -22.28
C PRO A 163 -5.34 -6.67 -23.08
N ARG A 164 -5.22 -6.04 -24.25
CA ARG A 164 -4.02 -6.09 -25.10
C ARG A 164 -3.12 -4.87 -24.96
N ALA A 165 -3.54 -3.86 -24.19
CA ALA A 165 -2.74 -2.67 -23.97
C ALA A 165 -1.46 -2.99 -23.19
N ALA A 166 -0.33 -2.41 -23.62
CA ALA A 166 0.95 -2.58 -22.94
C ALA A 166 0.94 -2.05 -21.50
N VAL A 167 0.10 -1.05 -21.22
CA VAL A 167 -0.20 -0.54 -19.89
C VAL A 167 -1.70 -0.69 -19.65
N PRO A 168 -2.14 -1.59 -18.75
CA PRO A 168 -3.56 -1.83 -18.53
C PRO A 168 -4.23 -0.61 -17.90
N THR A 169 -5.36 -0.19 -18.47
CA THR A 169 -6.24 0.82 -17.89
C THR A 169 -7.43 0.13 -17.25
N PHE A 170 -7.58 0.24 -15.94
CA PHE A 170 -8.65 -0.40 -15.18
C PHE A 170 -9.98 0.35 -15.35
N ILE A 171 -11.08 -0.41 -15.37
CA ILE A 171 -12.43 0.13 -15.47
C ILE A 171 -12.88 0.62 -14.10
N ASN A 172 -13.55 1.77 -14.09
CA ASN A 172 -14.27 2.28 -12.92
C ASN A 172 -15.62 1.55 -12.81
N ILE A 173 -15.80 0.80 -11.72
CA ILE A 173 -17.00 0.00 -11.44
C ILE A 173 -17.86 0.77 -10.44
N PRO A 174 -18.97 1.39 -10.87
CA PRO A 174 -19.88 2.08 -9.97
C PRO A 174 -20.67 1.08 -9.14
N VAL A 175 -20.77 1.34 -7.84
CA VAL A 175 -21.53 0.55 -6.87
C VAL A 175 -22.48 1.47 -6.11
N GLY A 176 -23.77 1.15 -6.13
CA GLY A 176 -24.84 1.98 -5.59
C GLY A 176 -25.49 2.88 -6.64
N VAL A 177 -26.36 3.78 -6.20
CA VAL A 177 -27.07 4.74 -7.05
C VAL A 177 -26.44 6.13 -6.95
N PRO A 178 -26.32 6.88 -8.07
CA PRO A 178 -25.84 8.26 -8.04
C PRO A 178 -26.72 9.15 -7.15
N ASN A 179 -26.11 9.98 -6.31
CA ASN A 179 -26.82 10.81 -5.34
C ASN A 179 -27.02 12.28 -5.78
N GLY A 180 -26.86 12.57 -7.08
CA GLY A 180 -27.00 13.92 -7.65
C GLY A 180 -25.82 14.88 -7.40
N ASN A 181 -24.98 14.61 -6.39
CA ASN A 181 -23.79 15.41 -6.05
C ASN A 181 -22.48 14.84 -6.60
N GLY A 182 -22.57 13.96 -7.61
CA GLY A 182 -21.42 13.24 -8.15
C GLY A 182 -20.92 12.07 -7.28
N GLY A 183 -21.59 11.79 -6.14
CA GLY A 183 -21.31 10.64 -5.28
C GLY A 183 -22.28 9.48 -5.52
N TYR A 184 -22.06 8.39 -4.78
CA TYR A 184 -22.93 7.21 -4.80
C TYR A 184 -23.48 6.96 -3.40
N THR A 185 -24.72 6.46 -3.35
CA THR A 185 -25.39 6.02 -2.12
C THR A 185 -25.88 4.60 -2.30
N LEU A 186 -25.88 3.82 -1.22
CA LEU A 186 -26.36 2.45 -1.28
C LEU A 186 -27.86 2.46 -0.96
N PRO A 187 -28.75 1.99 -1.86
CA PRO A 187 -30.17 1.87 -1.56
C PRO A 187 -30.42 0.93 -0.40
N GLU A 188 -31.54 1.11 0.31
CA GLU A 188 -31.95 0.23 1.40
C GLU A 188 -32.14 -1.24 0.96
N THR A 189 -32.46 -1.45 -0.31
CA THR A 189 -32.59 -2.77 -0.94
C THR A 189 -31.24 -3.41 -1.29
N GLY A 190 -30.12 -2.73 -1.03
CA GLY A 190 -28.82 -3.07 -1.59
C GLY A 190 -28.68 -2.67 -3.06
N ALA A 191 -27.54 -3.02 -3.67
CA ALA A 191 -27.26 -2.77 -5.08
C ALA A 191 -26.54 -3.96 -5.73
N VAL A 192 -26.80 -4.19 -7.01
CA VAL A 192 -26.08 -5.19 -7.81
C VAL A 192 -25.44 -4.48 -8.99
N THR A 193 -24.12 -4.65 -9.14
CA THR A 193 -23.39 -4.25 -10.33
C THR A 193 -23.04 -5.51 -11.12
N SER A 194 -23.72 -5.73 -12.23
CA SER A 194 -23.57 -6.92 -13.08
C SER A 194 -22.57 -6.70 -14.24
N ASP A 195 -22.31 -7.78 -14.98
CA ASP A 195 -21.60 -7.77 -16.27
C ASP A 195 -20.15 -7.26 -16.21
N VAL A 196 -19.52 -7.34 -15.03
CA VAL A 196 -18.11 -7.00 -14.89
C VAL A 196 -17.24 -8.11 -15.51
N THR A 197 -16.48 -7.77 -16.53
CA THR A 197 -15.53 -8.71 -17.15
C THR A 197 -14.14 -8.50 -16.55
N VAL A 198 -13.52 -9.59 -16.09
CA VAL A 198 -12.16 -9.61 -15.56
C VAL A 198 -11.28 -10.43 -16.48
N PHE A 199 -10.22 -9.85 -17.03
CA PHE A 199 -9.28 -10.56 -17.89
C PHE A 199 -7.99 -10.88 -17.15
N LEU A 200 -7.50 -12.11 -17.25
CA LEU A 200 -6.18 -12.56 -16.80
C LEU A 200 -5.38 -13.07 -18.00
N GLY A 201 -4.26 -12.42 -18.29
CA GLY A 201 -3.40 -12.89 -19.38
C GLY A 201 -2.04 -12.23 -19.49
N ALA A 202 -1.58 -11.59 -18.41
CA ALA A 202 -0.25 -10.99 -18.34
C ALA A 202 0.66 -11.85 -17.44
N PRO A 203 1.50 -12.75 -17.98
CA PRO A 203 2.43 -13.53 -17.19
C PRO A 203 3.39 -12.64 -16.40
N ILE A 204 3.50 -12.92 -15.11
CA ILE A 204 4.41 -12.22 -14.21
C ILE A 204 5.78 -12.87 -14.33
N THR A 205 6.77 -12.06 -14.70
CA THR A 205 8.12 -12.52 -15.07
C THR A 205 9.17 -12.18 -14.02
N GLU A 206 8.81 -11.36 -13.03
CA GLU A 206 9.65 -10.93 -11.92
C GLU A 206 9.12 -11.51 -10.62
N ASP A 207 10.04 -11.84 -9.71
CA ASP A 207 9.66 -12.01 -8.31
C ASP A 207 9.40 -10.65 -7.68
N ARG A 208 8.59 -10.64 -6.63
CA ARG A 208 8.37 -9.43 -5.82
C ARG A 208 9.71 -8.91 -5.27
N PRO A 209 9.91 -7.58 -5.22
CA PRO A 209 11.15 -7.00 -4.72
C PRO A 209 11.17 -7.10 -3.20
N ILE A 210 11.42 -8.28 -2.63
CA ILE A 210 11.67 -8.40 -1.18
C ILE A 210 12.95 -7.65 -0.89
N PHE A 211 12.94 -6.81 0.14
CA PHE A 211 14.13 -6.16 0.60
C PHE A 211 14.15 -6.00 2.12
N HIS A 212 15.33 -5.74 2.64
CA HIS A 212 15.52 -5.25 4.00
C HIS A 212 16.47 -4.07 3.99
N VAL A 213 16.37 -3.26 5.04
CA VAL A 213 17.26 -2.14 5.25
C VAL A 213 18.59 -2.62 5.83
N SER A 214 19.69 -2.29 5.17
CA SER A 214 21.03 -2.55 5.69
C SER A 214 21.32 -1.60 6.86
N PRO A 215 21.78 -2.11 8.03
CA PRO A 215 22.22 -1.26 9.13
C PRO A 215 23.59 -0.61 8.88
N SER A 216 24.37 -1.13 7.92
CA SER A 216 25.71 -0.60 7.63
C SER A 216 25.60 0.71 6.87
N PRO A 217 26.23 1.79 7.37
CA PRO A 217 26.22 3.07 6.67
C PRO A 217 26.96 2.94 5.34
N PRO A 218 26.43 3.50 4.25
CA PRO A 218 27.19 3.64 3.03
C PRO A 218 28.42 4.54 3.18
N ASP A 219 29.40 4.36 2.28
CA ASP A 219 30.66 5.12 2.27
C ASP A 219 30.52 6.63 1.94
N ARG A 220 29.33 7.12 1.54
CA ARG A 220 29.09 8.51 1.08
C ARG A 220 27.65 8.97 1.36
N GLY A 221 27.46 10.20 1.85
CA GLY A 221 26.15 10.80 2.11
C GLY A 221 25.71 10.76 3.59
N GLN A 222 24.70 11.56 4.00
CA GLN A 222 24.11 11.41 5.33
C GLN A 222 23.30 10.10 5.37
N THR A 223 23.71 9.19 6.25
CA THR A 223 22.99 7.94 6.45
C THR A 223 21.83 8.19 7.41
N LEU A 224 20.65 7.63 7.11
CA LEU A 224 19.57 7.58 8.10
C LEU A 224 20.08 6.88 9.36
N THR A 225 20.05 7.58 10.50
CA THR A 225 20.62 7.03 11.73
C THR A 225 19.68 5.94 12.24
N PRO A 226 20.12 4.67 12.32
CA PRO A 226 19.32 3.65 12.95
C PRO A 226 19.21 3.99 14.44
N VAL A 227 17.98 4.09 14.95
CA VAL A 227 17.78 4.23 16.39
C VAL A 227 17.95 2.85 17.00
N ALA A 228 19.01 2.64 17.79
CA ALA A 228 19.16 1.43 18.58
C ALA A 228 17.96 1.31 19.54
N PHE A 229 17.31 0.15 19.57
CA PHE A 229 16.11 -0.03 20.40
C PHE A 229 16.49 -0.19 21.85
N GLU A 230 15.91 0.66 22.70
CA GLU A 230 15.60 0.25 24.06
C GLU A 230 14.60 -0.93 23.98
N PRO A 231 14.76 -1.97 24.81
CA PRO A 231 13.79 -3.05 24.90
C PRO A 231 12.38 -2.49 25.06
N ARG A 232 11.38 -3.14 24.46
CA ARG A 232 9.98 -2.76 24.70
C ARG A 232 9.77 -2.63 26.23
N PRO A 233 9.22 -1.51 26.71
CA PRO A 233 8.89 -1.36 28.13
C PRO A 233 7.97 -2.50 28.57
N SER A 234 8.34 -3.16 29.68
CA SER A 234 7.58 -4.28 30.25
C SER A 234 6.30 -3.81 30.93
N ALA A 235 6.25 -2.56 31.37
CA ALA A 235 5.10 -1.95 32.01
C ALA A 235 4.26 -1.10 31.03
N PRO A 236 2.93 -1.15 31.14
CA PRO A 236 2.03 -0.24 30.45
C PRO A 236 2.29 1.22 30.82
N GLY A 237 2.03 2.14 29.89
CA GLY A 237 2.06 3.58 30.14
C GLY A 237 2.76 4.40 29.06
N ALA A 238 3.20 5.61 29.43
CA ALA A 238 3.76 6.60 28.50
C ALA A 238 4.99 6.11 27.73
N ALA A 239 5.81 5.24 28.35
CA ALA A 239 6.96 4.63 27.69
C ALA A 239 6.54 3.67 26.56
N GLN A 240 5.49 2.87 26.78
CA GLN A 240 4.95 1.96 25.76
C GLN A 240 4.27 2.73 24.62
N VAL A 241 3.54 3.80 24.93
CA VAL A 241 2.95 4.67 23.90
C VAL A 241 4.04 5.34 23.07
N THR A 242 5.07 5.88 23.72
CA THR A 242 6.25 6.48 23.06
C THR A 242 7.04 5.45 22.24
N TYR A 243 7.07 4.19 22.68
CA TYR A 243 7.66 3.10 21.91
C TYR A 243 6.83 2.81 20.64
N ALA A 244 5.53 2.58 20.79
CA ALA A 244 4.62 2.26 19.70
C ALA A 244 4.46 3.42 18.69
N SER A 245 4.48 4.68 19.13
CA SER A 245 4.45 5.84 18.23
C SER A 245 5.76 6.02 17.46
N ARG A 246 6.89 5.52 17.98
CA ARG A 246 8.18 5.55 17.28
C ARG A 246 8.33 4.40 16.30
N THR A 247 7.88 3.20 16.66
CA THR A 247 8.13 1.98 15.87
C THR A 247 6.93 1.54 15.06
N GLY A 248 5.70 1.77 15.52
CA GLY A 248 4.50 1.11 15.00
C GLY A 248 4.31 -0.31 15.45
N PHE A 249 5.17 -0.78 16.36
CA PHE A 249 5.27 -2.19 16.72
C PHE A 249 5.25 -2.38 18.22
N SER A 250 4.88 -3.59 18.60
CA SER A 250 4.98 -4.08 19.98
C SER A 250 6.18 -5.02 20.21
N ALA A 251 7.08 -5.16 19.22
CA ALA A 251 8.18 -6.14 19.22
C ALA A 251 9.49 -5.41 19.42
N PRO A 252 10.35 -5.91 20.32
CA PRO A 252 11.67 -5.30 20.55
C PRO A 252 12.58 -5.34 19.31
N GLU A 253 12.33 -6.22 18.34
CA GLU A 253 13.21 -6.43 17.18
C GLU A 253 12.91 -5.53 15.97
N SER A 254 11.81 -4.77 16.01
CA SER A 254 11.45 -3.82 14.95
C SER A 254 12.36 -2.60 14.92
N ARG A 255 12.57 -2.02 13.74
CA ARG A 255 13.50 -0.91 13.48
C ARG A 255 12.83 0.40 13.06
N ALA A 256 13.45 1.51 13.43
CA ALA A 256 13.07 2.86 13.05
C ALA A 256 14.33 3.63 12.62
N TYR A 257 14.27 4.23 11.45
CA TYR A 257 15.35 4.99 10.85
C TYR A 257 14.99 6.46 10.87
N GLU A 258 15.82 7.31 11.47
CA GLU A 258 15.50 8.74 11.60
C GLU A 258 15.99 9.55 10.40
N LEU A 259 15.04 10.27 9.80
CA LEU A 259 15.23 11.26 8.75
C LEU A 259 14.96 12.66 9.34
N PRO A 260 15.92 13.60 9.31
CA PRO A 260 15.68 14.95 9.80
C PRO A 260 14.71 15.71 8.86
N SER A 261 13.76 16.46 9.42
CA SER A 261 12.74 17.19 8.65
C SER A 261 13.30 18.35 7.82
N ASN A 262 14.50 18.81 8.18
CA ASN A 262 15.34 19.76 7.45
C ASN A 262 16.73 19.16 7.17
N VAL A 263 17.32 19.50 6.02
CA VAL A 263 18.69 19.09 5.65
C VAL A 263 19.70 20.08 6.26
N PRO A 264 20.69 19.61 7.04
CA PRO A 264 21.65 20.47 7.74
C PRO A 264 22.79 20.89 6.81
N ALA A 265 22.48 21.67 5.77
CA ALA A 265 23.47 22.15 4.82
C ALA A 265 23.26 23.62 4.46
N THR A 266 24.35 24.35 4.27
CA THR A 266 24.38 25.79 3.95
C THR A 266 24.75 26.09 2.49
N ASP A 267 25.25 25.11 1.74
CA ASP A 267 25.61 25.23 0.33
C ASP A 267 25.12 24.04 -0.51
N VAL A 268 25.25 24.11 -1.84
CA VAL A 268 24.75 23.11 -2.79
C VAL A 268 25.43 21.74 -2.64
N LEU A 269 26.75 21.71 -2.49
CA LEU A 269 27.50 20.44 -2.41
C LEU A 269 27.28 19.77 -1.06
N GLY A 270 27.30 20.55 0.02
CA GLY A 270 26.91 20.14 1.35
C GLY A 270 25.48 19.62 1.38
N PHE A 271 24.54 20.25 0.67
CA PHE A 271 23.16 19.78 0.58
C PHE A 271 23.05 18.40 -0.04
N LEU A 272 23.72 18.18 -1.18
CA LEU A 272 23.71 16.88 -1.86
C LEU A 272 24.41 15.79 -1.04
N GLY A 273 25.50 16.15 -0.35
CA GLY A 273 26.18 15.27 0.60
C GLY A 273 25.36 14.98 1.87
N ALA A 274 24.48 15.90 2.26
CA ALA A 274 23.64 15.78 3.45
C ALA A 274 22.26 15.16 3.17
N LEU A 275 21.95 14.80 1.92
CA LEU A 275 20.69 14.13 1.60
C LEU A 275 20.59 12.80 2.37
N PRO A 276 19.46 12.54 3.06
CA PRO A 276 19.24 11.27 3.73
C PRO A 276 19.29 10.10 2.75
N THR A 277 20.05 9.08 3.10
CA THR A 277 20.19 7.86 2.29
C THR A 277 19.93 6.60 3.09
N LEU A 278 19.44 5.58 2.38
CA LEU A 278 19.16 4.25 2.90
C LEU A 278 19.72 3.20 1.96
N THR A 279 20.40 2.19 2.50
CA THR A 279 20.84 1.04 1.71
C THR A 279 19.81 -0.08 1.85
N LEU A 280 19.33 -0.59 0.71
CA LEU A 280 18.42 -1.72 0.63
C LEU A 280 19.17 -2.92 0.05
N ASN A 281 19.02 -4.06 0.71
CA ASN A 281 19.50 -5.34 0.20
C ASN A 281 18.31 -6.15 -0.30
N GLY A 282 18.45 -6.79 -1.46
CA GLY A 282 17.43 -7.71 -1.97
C GLY A 282 17.33 -8.95 -1.08
N GLY A 283 16.10 -9.37 -0.81
CA GLY A 283 15.80 -10.54 0.02
C GLY A 283 15.76 -10.26 1.52
N LEU A 284 15.78 -11.36 2.27
CA LEU A 284 15.86 -11.38 3.72
C LEU A 284 17.31 -11.59 4.16
N PRO A 285 17.70 -11.17 5.37
CA PRO A 285 18.94 -11.63 5.99
C PRO A 285 19.01 -13.17 6.00
N GLU A 286 20.20 -13.73 5.85
CA GLU A 286 20.42 -15.17 5.75
C GLU A 286 19.77 -15.96 6.91
N ALA A 287 19.86 -15.42 8.13
CA ALA A 287 19.24 -16.02 9.32
C ALA A 287 17.70 -16.08 9.28
N GLU A 288 17.05 -15.25 8.46
CA GLU A 288 15.58 -15.18 8.33
C GLU A 288 15.07 -15.96 7.10
N VAL A 289 15.95 -16.38 6.18
CA VAL A 289 15.59 -17.09 4.95
C VAL A 289 14.89 -18.42 5.24
N GLN A 290 15.50 -19.31 6.02
CA GLN A 290 14.93 -20.62 6.32
C GLN A 290 13.64 -20.53 7.14
N PRO A 291 13.55 -19.69 8.20
CA PRO A 291 12.29 -19.44 8.89
C PRO A 291 11.18 -18.95 7.96
N ALA A 292 11.46 -18.00 7.06
CA ALA A 292 10.48 -17.50 6.11
C ALA A 292 10.04 -18.57 5.10
N ALA A 293 10.97 -19.38 4.59
CA ALA A 293 10.67 -20.50 3.70
C ALA A 293 9.76 -21.54 4.38
N ASN A 294 10.04 -21.88 5.64
CA ASN A 294 9.19 -22.77 6.45
C ASN A 294 7.77 -22.19 6.65
N ALA A 295 7.62 -20.87 6.56
CA ALA A 295 6.35 -20.16 6.67
C ALA A 295 5.57 -20.06 5.35
N GLY A 296 6.08 -20.66 4.27
CA GLY A 296 5.51 -20.56 2.92
C GLY A 296 5.96 -19.32 2.14
N VAL A 297 6.92 -18.54 2.64
CA VAL A 297 7.47 -17.42 1.88
C VAL A 297 8.48 -17.95 0.87
N LEU A 298 8.10 -17.96 -0.41
CA LEU A 298 9.02 -18.29 -1.50
C LEU A 298 9.65 -17.02 -2.07
N PHE A 299 10.94 -17.08 -2.39
CA PHE A 299 11.67 -16.02 -3.08
C PHE A 299 12.73 -16.62 -3.99
N GLY A 300 12.93 -16.02 -5.16
CA GLY A 300 14.04 -16.37 -6.05
C GLY A 300 15.33 -15.77 -5.52
N ASN A 301 16.27 -16.59 -5.05
CA ASN A 301 17.60 -16.14 -4.68
C ASN A 301 18.57 -16.27 -5.86
N PRO A 302 19.38 -15.24 -6.15
CA PRO A 302 19.43 -13.93 -5.49
C PRO A 302 18.29 -12.99 -5.94
N ILE A 303 17.68 -12.27 -4.98
CA ILE A 303 16.77 -11.17 -5.31
C ILE A 303 17.62 -9.95 -5.65
N SER A 304 17.36 -9.36 -6.80
CA SER A 304 18.09 -8.19 -7.28
C SER A 304 17.15 -7.10 -7.76
N PHE A 305 17.63 -5.86 -7.71
CA PHE A 305 16.96 -4.70 -8.25
C PHE A 305 17.38 -4.48 -9.70
N ALA A 306 16.42 -4.30 -10.59
CA ALA A 306 16.65 -3.93 -11.99
C ALA A 306 16.59 -2.40 -12.12
N LEU A 307 17.75 -1.75 -12.25
CA LEU A 307 17.88 -0.29 -12.34
C LEU A 307 17.93 0.20 -13.78
N GLY A 308 17.38 1.38 -14.02
CA GLY A 308 17.71 2.19 -15.21
C GLY A 308 16.60 2.37 -16.23
N THR A 309 15.42 1.77 -16.02
CA THR A 309 14.23 2.12 -16.80
C THR A 309 13.73 3.49 -16.39
N VAL A 310 13.72 4.45 -17.31
CA VAL A 310 13.22 5.81 -17.03
C VAL A 310 11.71 5.79 -16.85
N TYR A 311 11.24 6.24 -15.68
CA TYR A 311 9.85 6.51 -15.40
C TYR A 311 9.43 7.90 -15.89
N ARG A 312 10.26 8.92 -15.63
CA ARG A 312 10.07 10.29 -16.14
C ARG A 312 11.41 10.93 -16.46
N ALA A 313 11.43 11.78 -17.48
CA ALA A 313 12.63 12.48 -17.92
C ALA A 313 13.22 13.41 -16.85
N GLN A 314 12.41 13.85 -15.88
CA GLN A 314 12.84 14.74 -14.79
C GLN A 314 12.23 14.30 -13.46
N HIS A 315 13.09 14.19 -12.46
CA HIS A 315 12.78 14.04 -11.06
C HIS A 315 12.49 15.45 -10.51
N PRO A 316 11.31 15.71 -9.94
CA PRO A 316 10.91 17.06 -9.58
C PRO A 316 11.74 17.65 -8.43
N THR A 317 12.43 16.82 -7.66
CA THR A 317 13.01 17.20 -6.35
C THR A 317 14.47 16.80 -6.15
N LEU A 318 15.14 16.21 -7.15
CA LEU A 318 16.54 15.80 -7.04
C LEU A 318 17.41 16.60 -8.01
N PHE A 319 18.49 17.16 -7.49
CA PHE A 319 19.27 18.24 -8.12
C PHE A 319 20.76 17.87 -8.21
N ALA A 320 21.47 18.38 -9.21
CA ALA A 320 22.93 18.27 -9.36
C ALA A 320 23.54 19.63 -9.74
N PRO A 321 24.77 19.96 -9.31
CA PRO A 321 25.44 21.16 -9.76
C PRO A 321 25.92 20.96 -11.20
N ASN A 322 25.70 21.94 -12.09
CA ASN A 322 26.39 21.96 -13.37
C ASN A 322 27.85 22.38 -13.15
N LEU A 323 28.78 21.47 -13.41
CA LEU A 323 30.21 21.69 -13.23
C LEU A 323 30.89 22.42 -14.40
N ALA A 324 30.14 22.81 -15.44
CA ALA A 324 30.69 23.28 -16.72
C ALA A 324 30.76 24.81 -16.94
N GLY A 325 30.60 25.66 -15.91
CA GLY A 325 31.00 27.07 -16.03
C GLY A 325 30.35 28.07 -15.06
N GLY A 326 31.14 29.06 -14.61
CA GLY A 326 30.77 30.40 -14.13
C GLY A 326 29.88 30.55 -12.90
N GLU A 327 28.70 29.96 -12.93
CA GLU A 327 27.78 29.74 -11.81
C GLU A 327 27.03 28.44 -12.12
N PRO A 328 26.87 27.48 -11.20
CA PRO A 328 26.32 26.18 -11.55
C PRO A 328 24.80 26.27 -11.75
N PRO A 329 24.23 26.23 -12.97
CA PRO A 329 22.82 25.94 -13.09
C PRO A 329 22.58 24.54 -12.50
N VAL A 330 21.56 24.43 -11.67
CA VAL A 330 21.23 23.17 -11.03
C VAL A 330 20.40 22.34 -12.00
N LEU A 331 20.86 21.13 -12.34
CA LEU A 331 20.16 20.20 -13.23
C LEU A 331 19.29 19.22 -12.43
N ARG A 332 18.17 18.76 -13.01
CA ARG A 332 17.33 17.71 -12.42
C ARG A 332 17.75 16.34 -12.93
N PHE A 333 17.86 15.37 -12.02
CA PHE A 333 18.04 13.96 -12.40
C PHE A 333 16.77 13.40 -13.02
N PRO A 334 16.80 12.39 -13.91
CA PRO A 334 15.59 11.68 -14.32
C PRO A 334 15.07 10.77 -13.21
N TRP A 335 13.77 10.47 -13.25
CA TRP A 335 13.17 9.47 -12.37
C TRP A 335 13.30 8.09 -13.02
N VAL A 336 13.88 7.14 -12.30
CA VAL A 336 14.12 5.76 -12.79
C VAL A 336 13.46 4.73 -11.88
N PHE A 337 13.16 3.57 -12.44
CA PHE A 337 12.75 2.40 -11.68
C PHE A 337 13.94 1.68 -11.03
N PRO A 338 13.70 1.00 -9.89
CA PRO A 338 12.44 0.98 -9.15
C PRO A 338 12.18 2.32 -8.46
N LEU A 339 10.91 2.70 -8.29
CA LEU A 339 10.53 3.91 -7.56
C LEU A 339 10.58 3.60 -6.06
N ALA A 340 11.15 4.50 -5.27
CA ALA A 340 11.03 4.47 -3.82
C ALA A 340 10.01 5.51 -3.36
N ILE A 341 9.02 5.08 -2.59
CA ILE A 341 7.91 5.93 -2.14
C ILE A 341 7.79 5.75 -0.64
N MET A 342 7.95 6.83 0.11
CA MET A 342 7.59 6.86 1.51
C MET A 342 6.17 7.36 1.68
N VAL A 343 5.34 6.67 2.46
CA VAL A 343 3.95 7.08 2.74
C VAL A 343 3.80 7.27 4.24
N LYS A 344 3.31 8.44 4.67
CA LYS A 344 3.09 8.72 6.08
C LYS A 344 2.03 7.78 6.65
N LEU A 345 2.39 7.11 7.73
CA LEU A 345 1.55 6.16 8.45
C LEU A 345 0.71 6.86 9.50
N HIS A 346 -0.41 6.23 9.83
CA HIS A 346 -1.35 6.67 10.85
C HIS A 346 -0.67 6.83 12.22
N GLU A 347 -0.82 7.99 12.84
CA GLU A 347 -0.39 8.22 14.22
C GLU A 347 -1.51 7.84 15.20
N PRO A 348 -1.21 7.19 16.34
CA PRO A 348 -2.24 6.71 17.25
C PRO A 348 -3.09 7.89 17.76
N ASN A 349 -4.41 7.78 17.65
CA ASN A 349 -5.38 8.71 18.19
C ASN A 349 -5.56 8.52 19.71
N ALA A 350 -6.47 9.27 20.33
CA ALA A 350 -6.68 9.21 21.79
C ALA A 350 -7.13 7.82 22.29
N GLU A 351 -8.04 7.17 21.58
CA GLU A 351 -8.56 5.84 21.92
C GLU A 351 -7.50 4.76 21.74
N GLU A 352 -6.76 4.82 20.64
CA GLU A 352 -5.67 3.90 20.34
C GLU A 352 -4.53 4.04 21.36
N ARG A 353 -4.21 5.26 21.79
CA ARG A 353 -3.28 5.50 22.90
C ARG A 353 -3.77 4.88 24.20
N ALA A 354 -5.07 4.96 24.48
CA ALA A 354 -5.65 4.33 25.66
C ALA A 354 -5.43 2.81 25.64
N VAL A 355 -5.70 2.15 24.50
CA VAL A 355 -5.43 0.71 24.31
C VAL A 355 -3.94 0.40 24.50
N LEU A 356 -3.04 1.17 23.86
CA LEU A 356 -1.59 0.97 23.97
C LEU A 356 -1.04 1.20 25.38
N SER A 357 -1.71 2.02 26.18
CA SER A 357 -1.35 2.32 27.57
C SER A 357 -1.99 1.38 28.60
N SER A 358 -2.86 0.46 28.17
CA SER A 358 -3.54 -0.46 29.08
C SER A 358 -2.60 -1.54 29.59
N ALA A 359 -2.74 -1.89 30.88
CA ALA A 359 -2.02 -3.01 31.51
C ALA A 359 -2.44 -4.38 31.00
N SER A 360 -3.66 -4.49 30.47
CA SER A 360 -4.24 -5.71 29.96
C SER A 360 -5.16 -5.36 28.82
N PRO A 361 -4.62 -4.89 27.68
CA PRO A 361 -5.45 -4.54 26.53
C PRO A 361 -6.15 -5.78 26.02
N ASP A 362 -7.41 -5.62 25.60
CA ASP A 362 -8.09 -6.63 24.82
C ASP A 362 -7.23 -7.01 23.60
N PRO A 363 -6.89 -8.30 23.39
CA PRO A 363 -6.00 -8.72 22.29
C PRO A 363 -6.50 -8.31 20.91
N LEU A 364 -7.82 -8.29 20.71
CA LEU A 364 -8.41 -7.90 19.43
C LEU A 364 -8.33 -6.38 19.22
N ALA A 365 -8.58 -5.58 20.26
CA ALA A 365 -8.34 -4.15 20.23
C ALA A 365 -6.87 -3.83 19.94
N LEU A 366 -5.93 -4.46 20.63
CA LEU A 366 -4.49 -4.26 20.39
C LEU A 366 -4.09 -4.61 18.95
N ALA A 367 -4.59 -5.73 18.42
CA ALA A 367 -4.33 -6.13 17.04
C ALA A 367 -4.89 -5.12 16.03
N ARG A 368 -6.10 -4.59 16.27
CA ARG A 368 -6.68 -3.52 15.45
C ARG A 368 -5.83 -2.26 15.48
N VAL A 369 -5.38 -1.83 16.66
CA VAL A 369 -4.48 -0.66 16.78
C VAL A 369 -3.17 -0.88 16.04
N VAL A 370 -2.50 -2.02 16.24
CA VAL A 370 -1.24 -2.32 15.53
C VAL A 370 -1.43 -2.38 14.01
N SER A 371 -2.56 -2.91 13.54
CA SER A 371 -2.90 -2.88 12.12
C SER A 371 -3.10 -1.45 11.62
N ALA A 372 -3.86 -0.63 12.34
CA ALA A 372 -4.12 0.77 12.00
C ALA A 372 -2.82 1.59 11.93
N LEU A 373 -1.88 1.39 12.87
CA LEU A 373 -0.59 2.07 12.91
C LEU A 373 0.30 1.80 11.69
N ASN A 374 0.03 0.75 10.92
CA ASN A 374 0.76 0.36 9.71
C ASN A 374 -0.02 0.66 8.42
N GLN A 375 -1.15 1.36 8.53
CA GLN A 375 -1.88 1.90 7.39
C GLN A 375 -1.44 3.34 7.10
N PRO A 376 -1.56 3.81 5.84
CA PRO A 376 -1.45 5.23 5.53
C PRO A 376 -2.37 6.07 6.42
N GLU A 377 -1.96 7.30 6.73
CA GLU A 377 -2.78 8.24 7.51
C GLU A 377 -4.14 8.47 6.82
N ARG A 378 -5.23 8.21 7.55
CA ARG A 378 -6.63 8.25 7.06
C ARG A 378 -7.56 9.03 7.98
N ALA A 379 -7.03 9.76 8.98
CA ALA A 379 -7.87 10.48 9.93
C ALA A 379 -8.68 11.57 9.21
N PRO A 380 -9.95 11.80 9.58
CA PRO A 380 -10.76 12.88 9.01
C PRO A 380 -10.03 14.22 9.07
N GLY A 381 -9.95 14.93 7.93
CA GLY A 381 -9.25 16.21 7.82
C GLY A 381 -7.73 16.13 7.68
N THR A 382 -7.14 14.92 7.69
CA THR A 382 -5.72 14.73 7.36
C THR A 382 -5.54 14.43 5.88
N VAL A 383 -4.49 15.00 5.30
CA VAL A 383 -4.14 14.80 3.90
C VAL A 383 -3.01 13.76 3.83
N PRO A 384 -3.12 12.70 3.02
CA PRO A 384 -2.04 11.74 2.84
C PRO A 384 -0.74 12.43 2.40
N VAL A 385 0.35 12.13 3.09
CA VAL A 385 1.67 12.69 2.81
C VAL A 385 2.58 11.62 2.21
N VAL A 386 3.24 11.94 1.10
CA VAL A 386 4.23 11.07 0.45
C VAL A 386 5.56 11.77 0.22
N ILE A 387 6.66 11.01 0.26
CA ILE A 387 8.01 11.48 -0.12
C ILE A 387 8.55 10.51 -1.16
N PHE A 388 9.01 11.03 -2.30
CA PHE A 388 9.60 10.21 -3.35
C PHE A 388 11.12 10.15 -3.19
N GLY A 389 11.67 8.94 -3.15
CA GLY A 389 13.09 8.68 -3.18
C GLY A 389 13.58 8.24 -4.56
N SER A 390 14.86 8.48 -4.81
CA SER A 390 15.57 8.03 -6.01
C SER A 390 16.44 6.82 -5.70
N VAL A 391 16.33 5.78 -6.52
CA VAL A 391 17.14 4.56 -6.38
C VAL A 391 18.39 4.67 -7.26
N ALA A 392 19.55 4.46 -6.66
CA ALA A 392 20.87 4.50 -7.27
C ALA A 392 21.66 3.22 -6.94
N PRO A 393 22.74 2.89 -7.68
CA PRO A 393 23.67 1.87 -7.24
C PRO A 393 24.30 2.25 -5.91
N ASN A 394 24.76 1.24 -5.17
CA ASN A 394 25.46 1.49 -3.91
C ASN A 394 26.80 2.23 -4.08
N THR A 395 27.33 2.33 -5.30
CA THR A 395 28.54 3.08 -5.64
C THR A 395 28.39 4.60 -5.49
N GLY A 396 27.16 5.14 -5.48
CA GLY A 396 26.86 6.54 -5.14
C GLY A 396 26.09 7.31 -6.22
N LEU A 397 25.73 8.55 -5.90
CA LEU A 397 24.94 9.43 -6.79
C LEU A 397 25.71 9.92 -8.03
N GLN A 398 27.03 9.96 -7.98
CA GLN A 398 27.85 10.32 -9.13
C GLN A 398 27.69 9.32 -10.29
N ASP A 399 27.33 8.07 -9.98
CA ASP A 399 27.06 7.03 -10.99
C ASP A 399 25.59 7.04 -11.42
N PHE A 400 24.78 7.97 -10.93
CA PHE A 400 23.37 8.02 -11.29
C PHE A 400 23.18 8.27 -12.79
N ALA A 401 24.02 9.12 -13.41
CA ALA A 401 23.94 9.35 -14.86
C ALA A 401 24.27 8.10 -15.68
N SER A 402 25.11 7.18 -15.17
CA SER A 402 25.51 5.97 -15.88
C SER A 402 24.48 4.83 -15.77
N ILE A 403 23.53 4.92 -14.82
CA ILE A 403 22.39 3.99 -14.73
C ILE A 403 21.20 4.40 -15.58
N VAL A 404 21.11 5.66 -15.99
CA VAL A 404 20.04 6.12 -16.87
C VAL A 404 20.33 5.56 -18.25
N ARG A 405 19.59 4.53 -18.65
CA ARG A 405 19.84 3.84 -19.90
C ARG A 405 18.76 4.18 -20.93
N PRO A 406 19.15 4.55 -22.17
CA PRO A 406 18.19 4.71 -23.24
C PRO A 406 17.54 3.36 -23.55
N SER A 407 16.21 3.34 -23.67
CA SER A 407 15.51 2.16 -24.16
C SER A 407 16.00 1.81 -25.57
N PRO A 408 16.33 0.54 -25.90
CA PRO A 408 15.97 -0.70 -25.20
C PRO A 408 17.10 -1.33 -24.37
N ALA A 409 18.08 -0.57 -23.88
CA ALA A 409 19.20 -1.15 -23.14
C ALA A 409 18.73 -1.90 -21.87
N PRO A 410 19.29 -3.09 -21.60
CA PRO A 410 18.88 -3.89 -20.45
C PRO A 410 19.18 -3.16 -19.13
N PRO A 411 18.33 -3.36 -18.09
CA PRO A 411 18.55 -2.75 -16.79
C PRO A 411 19.81 -3.29 -16.11
N VAL A 412 20.41 -2.48 -15.24
CA VAL A 412 21.53 -2.90 -14.40
C VAL A 412 20.98 -3.66 -13.21
N VAL A 413 21.35 -4.93 -13.07
CA VAL A 413 20.93 -5.78 -11.96
C VAL A 413 21.89 -5.60 -10.78
N GLN A 414 21.35 -5.26 -9.62
CA GLN A 414 22.13 -5.03 -8.40
C GLN A 414 21.52 -5.81 -7.21
N PRO A 415 22.31 -6.54 -6.41
CA PRO A 415 21.80 -7.23 -5.21
C PRO A 415 21.46 -6.24 -4.08
N SER A 416 21.99 -5.02 -4.15
CA SER A 416 21.75 -3.97 -3.17
C SER A 416 21.75 -2.61 -3.86
N VAL A 417 20.92 -1.71 -3.35
CA VAL A 417 20.72 -0.37 -3.92
C VAL A 417 20.66 0.67 -2.83
N ARG A 418 20.93 1.91 -3.22
CA ARG A 418 20.82 3.07 -2.35
C ARG A 418 19.57 3.84 -2.72
N VAL A 419 18.77 4.19 -1.74
CA VAL A 419 17.68 5.15 -1.90
C VAL A 419 18.13 6.48 -1.33
N VAL A 420 18.00 7.55 -2.11
CA VAL A 420 18.25 8.93 -1.70
C VAL A 420 16.92 9.65 -1.59
N PHE A 421 16.66 10.25 -0.44
CA PHE A 421 15.42 10.99 -0.18
C PHE A 421 15.69 12.49 -0.28
N PRO A 422 15.12 13.20 -1.27
CA PRO A 422 15.09 14.64 -1.27
C PRO A 422 14.17 15.14 -0.17
N PRO A 423 14.44 16.31 0.42
CA PRO A 423 13.65 16.84 1.51
C PRO A 423 12.39 17.54 0.97
N VAL A 424 11.54 16.83 0.24
CA VAL A 424 10.27 17.36 -0.28
C VAL A 424 9.19 16.32 -0.07
N ALA A 425 8.10 16.73 0.57
CA ALA A 425 6.91 15.91 0.74
C ALA A 425 5.78 16.43 -0.15
N PHE A 426 4.79 15.58 -0.39
CA PHE A 426 3.63 15.87 -1.22
C PHE A 426 2.36 15.50 -0.47
N GLU A 427 1.47 16.46 -0.31
CA GLU A 427 0.13 16.28 0.23
C GLU A 427 -0.84 15.94 -0.90
N ILE A 428 -1.49 14.78 -0.87
CA ILE A 428 -2.44 14.33 -1.89
C ILE A 428 -3.86 14.79 -1.49
N ARG A 429 -4.32 15.90 -2.07
CA ARG A 429 -5.52 16.65 -1.64
C ARG A 429 -6.82 16.25 -2.33
N GLY A 430 -6.77 15.43 -3.37
CA GLY A 430 -7.95 15.07 -4.14
C GLY A 430 -7.80 13.79 -4.94
N SER A 431 -8.87 13.43 -5.64
CA SER A 431 -8.97 12.18 -6.41
C SER A 431 -8.24 12.24 -7.75
N ASN A 432 -7.80 13.43 -8.21
CA ASN A 432 -6.95 13.54 -9.39
C ASN A 432 -5.47 13.67 -8.97
N PRO A 433 -4.72 12.57 -8.86
CA PRO A 433 -3.32 12.61 -8.40
C PRO A 433 -2.39 13.36 -9.35
N GLU A 434 -2.81 13.68 -10.58
CA GLU A 434 -2.00 14.50 -11.49
C GLU A 434 -2.06 16.00 -11.18
N ARG A 435 -3.12 16.45 -10.49
CA ARG A 435 -3.41 17.89 -10.30
C ARG A 435 -3.66 18.27 -8.84
N ASP A 436 -4.18 17.34 -8.04
CA ASP A 436 -4.68 17.62 -6.70
C ASP A 436 -3.63 17.25 -5.65
N TRP A 437 -2.46 17.83 -5.77
CA TRP A 437 -1.37 17.64 -4.82
C TRP A 437 -0.63 18.95 -4.56
N ALA A 438 -0.13 19.10 -3.33
CA ALA A 438 0.65 20.26 -2.92
C ALA A 438 2.02 19.81 -2.43
N ALA A 439 3.08 20.45 -2.92
CA ALA A 439 4.42 20.20 -2.39
C ALA A 439 4.60 20.90 -1.04
N VAL A 440 5.18 20.21 -0.07
CA VAL A 440 5.61 20.73 1.21
C VAL A 440 7.14 20.75 1.18
N VAL A 441 7.70 21.96 1.11
CA VAL A 441 9.14 22.16 0.93
C VAL A 441 9.73 22.84 2.17
N PRO A 442 10.77 22.28 2.82
CA PRO A 442 11.47 22.94 3.91
C PRO A 442 12.30 24.12 3.39
N LYS A 443 12.90 24.88 4.30
CA LYS A 443 13.89 25.91 3.90
C LYS A 443 15.13 25.22 3.30
N LEU A 444 15.56 25.68 2.13
CA LEU A 444 16.70 25.13 1.38
C LEU A 444 17.82 26.19 1.26
N PRO A 445 19.07 25.79 0.98
CA PRO A 445 20.10 26.74 0.58
C PRO A 445 19.64 27.58 -0.61
N ALA A 446 19.94 28.88 -0.62
CA ALA A 446 19.39 29.82 -1.60
C ALA A 446 19.52 29.39 -3.08
N PRO A 447 20.66 28.83 -3.54
CA PRO A 447 20.77 28.36 -4.93
C PRO A 447 19.83 27.19 -5.24
N ILE A 448 19.61 26.29 -4.28
CA ILE A 448 18.66 25.16 -4.43
C ILE A 448 17.22 25.67 -4.37
N ALA A 449 16.92 26.61 -3.47
CA ALA A 449 15.61 27.24 -3.36
C ALA A 449 15.21 27.95 -4.67
N ALA A 450 16.17 28.59 -5.36
CA ALA A 450 15.97 29.16 -6.69
C ALA A 450 15.76 28.09 -7.78
N ALA A 451 16.53 27.00 -7.73
CA ALA A 451 16.46 25.90 -8.70
C ALA A 451 15.21 25.01 -8.59
N ALA A 452 14.55 25.00 -7.43
CA ALA A 452 13.28 24.30 -7.24
C ALA A 452 12.21 24.73 -8.26
N GLY A 453 12.34 25.92 -8.84
CA GLY A 453 11.46 26.43 -9.89
C GLY A 453 10.04 26.70 -9.40
N PRO A 454 9.09 27.01 -10.31
CA PRO A 454 7.70 27.16 -9.93
C PRO A 454 7.16 25.81 -9.45
N LEU A 455 6.86 25.74 -8.16
CA LEU A 455 6.18 24.61 -7.57
C LEU A 455 4.69 24.65 -7.95
N PRO A 456 4.00 23.51 -7.98
CA PRO A 456 2.58 23.48 -8.35
C PRO A 456 1.73 24.37 -7.43
N PRO A 457 0.58 24.85 -7.92
CA PRO A 457 -0.35 25.65 -7.12
C PRO A 457 -0.70 24.97 -5.79
N GLY A 458 -0.72 25.75 -4.71
CA GLY A 458 -1.03 25.25 -3.37
C GLY A 458 0.17 24.64 -2.62
N SER A 459 1.35 24.60 -3.25
CA SER A 459 2.61 24.26 -2.56
C SER A 459 2.92 25.27 -1.45
N ARG A 460 3.49 24.80 -0.35
CA ARG A 460 3.76 25.60 0.85
C ARG A 460 5.18 25.37 1.36
N CYS A 461 5.75 26.41 1.96
CA CYS A 461 7.02 26.29 2.66
C CYS A 461 6.75 25.86 4.10
N ALA A 462 7.36 24.76 4.54
CA ALA A 462 7.15 24.23 5.88
C ALA A 462 7.84 25.04 7.00
N GLY A 463 8.54 26.12 6.64
CA GLY A 463 9.22 27.01 7.58
C GLY A 463 10.21 26.26 8.46
N ASP A 464 10.18 26.55 9.77
CA ASP A 464 11.07 25.93 10.75
C ASP A 464 10.60 24.53 11.18
N ARG A 465 9.38 24.12 10.82
CA ARG A 465 8.85 22.78 11.15
C ARG A 465 9.48 21.70 10.26
N GLY A 466 9.90 22.06 9.04
CA GLY A 466 10.43 21.13 8.04
C GLY A 466 9.37 20.16 7.52
N LEU A 467 9.80 19.05 6.91
CA LEU A 467 8.88 18.01 6.44
C LEU A 467 7.92 17.50 7.52
N PRO A 468 6.69 17.08 7.16
CA PRO A 468 5.72 16.55 8.12
C PRO A 468 6.30 15.38 8.92
N SER A 469 6.46 15.58 10.23
CA SER A 469 7.01 14.57 11.12
C SER A 469 6.05 13.41 11.32
N GLY A 470 6.61 12.24 11.61
CA GLY A 470 5.83 11.03 11.90
C GLY A 470 6.48 9.78 11.33
N ARG A 471 5.77 8.66 11.43
CA ARG A 471 6.20 7.39 10.83
C ARG A 471 5.83 7.32 9.35
N TYR A 472 6.68 6.66 8.58
CA TYR A 472 6.52 6.44 7.15
C TYR A 472 6.82 4.98 6.84
N SER A 473 6.00 4.36 6.00
CA SER A 473 6.38 3.14 5.30
C SER A 473 7.30 3.49 4.14
N LEU A 474 8.16 2.56 3.74
CA LEU A 474 8.93 2.62 2.51
C LEU A 474 8.42 1.56 1.56
N THR A 475 7.95 1.99 0.39
CA THR A 475 7.49 1.11 -0.70
C THR A 475 8.43 1.19 -1.89
N ILE A 476 8.86 0.04 -2.41
CA ILE A 476 9.61 -0.08 -3.65
C ILE A 476 8.68 -0.59 -4.74
N VAL A 477 8.64 0.10 -5.88
CA VAL A 477 7.78 -0.22 -7.04
C VAL A 477 8.66 -0.51 -8.25
N THR A 478 8.58 -1.71 -8.83
CA THR A 478 9.34 -2.03 -10.06
C THR A 478 8.67 -1.44 -11.30
N ALA A 479 9.38 -1.46 -12.44
CA ALA A 479 8.84 -1.00 -13.73
C ALA A 479 7.58 -1.75 -14.17
N ARG A 480 7.39 -2.98 -13.67
CA ARG A 480 6.22 -3.82 -13.94
C ARG A 480 5.10 -3.67 -12.91
N GLY A 481 5.26 -2.77 -11.94
CA GLY A 481 4.27 -2.50 -10.90
C GLY A 481 4.28 -3.51 -9.74
N ALA A 482 5.27 -4.41 -9.66
CA ALA A 482 5.46 -5.23 -8.46
C ALA A 482 5.89 -4.32 -7.31
N THR A 483 5.33 -4.55 -6.11
CA THR A 483 5.55 -3.67 -4.97
C THR A 483 6.06 -4.44 -3.75
N TRP A 484 6.77 -3.75 -2.88
CA TRP A 484 7.06 -4.26 -1.54
C TRP A 484 7.17 -3.10 -0.57
N SER A 485 6.58 -3.24 0.60
CA SER A 485 6.64 -2.22 1.65
C SER A 485 7.40 -2.71 2.87
N LEU A 486 8.04 -1.77 3.57
CA LEU A 486 8.43 -1.90 4.96
C LEU A 486 7.71 -0.80 5.74
N PRO A 487 6.94 -1.10 6.78
CA PRO A 487 6.71 -2.43 7.31
C PRO A 487 5.73 -3.24 6.43
N ASN A 488 5.71 -4.56 6.62
CA ASN A 488 4.76 -5.47 5.97
C ASN A 488 4.30 -6.59 6.92
N GLU A 489 3.54 -7.57 6.44
CA GLU A 489 3.00 -8.61 7.31
C GLU A 489 4.01 -9.67 7.78
N LEU A 490 5.24 -9.67 7.27
CA LEU A 490 6.33 -10.45 7.88
C LEU A 490 6.96 -9.70 9.06
N ALA A 491 6.61 -8.42 9.27
CA ALA A 491 7.07 -7.68 10.42
C ALA A 491 6.64 -8.35 11.73
N PRO A 492 7.47 -8.28 12.78
CA PRO A 492 7.08 -8.72 14.12
C PRO A 492 5.80 -7.98 14.58
N HIS A 493 4.72 -8.75 14.82
CA HIS A 493 3.38 -8.33 15.26
C HIS A 493 2.30 -7.97 14.23
N SER A 494 2.38 -8.48 13.01
CA SER A 494 1.22 -8.47 12.11
C SER A 494 0.03 -9.33 12.64
N PHE A 495 0.25 -10.29 13.55
CA PHE A 495 -0.82 -11.08 14.19
C PHE A 495 -0.55 -11.38 15.68
N PRO A 496 -1.58 -11.31 16.55
CA PRO A 496 -1.49 -11.86 17.89
C PRO A 496 -1.60 -13.39 17.84
N GLY A 497 -0.63 -14.08 18.42
CA GLY A 497 -0.82 -15.44 18.93
C GLY A 497 -0.36 -16.58 18.03
N ARG A 498 0.30 -17.54 18.68
CA ARG A 498 0.50 -18.89 18.19
C ARG A 498 -0.85 -19.46 17.72
N VAL A 499 -1.00 -19.68 16.43
CA VAL A 499 -2.04 -20.57 15.93
C VAL A 499 -1.57 -21.98 16.29
N ALA A 500 -2.19 -22.59 17.31
CA ALA A 500 -2.09 -24.00 17.70
C ALA A 500 -0.81 -24.74 17.20
N GLY A 501 0.33 -24.48 17.83
CA GLY A 501 1.58 -25.23 17.61
C GLY A 501 2.52 -24.70 16.51
N ALA A 502 2.10 -23.75 15.67
CA ALA A 502 2.99 -23.11 14.69
C ALA A 502 3.37 -21.70 15.17
N ALA A 503 4.66 -21.47 15.40
CA ALA A 503 5.18 -20.12 15.57
C ALA A 503 4.92 -19.36 14.26
N VAL A 504 4.14 -18.28 14.31
CA VAL A 504 4.11 -17.32 13.20
C VAL A 504 5.51 -16.74 13.13
N THR A 505 6.29 -17.17 12.14
CA THR A 505 7.67 -16.74 11.92
C THR A 505 7.65 -15.30 11.41
N SER A 506 7.80 -14.35 12.33
CA SER A 506 8.12 -12.97 11.99
C SER A 506 9.58 -12.87 11.53
N ALA A 507 9.85 -11.91 10.66
CA ALA A 507 11.18 -11.54 10.19
C ALA A 507 11.49 -10.14 10.73
N SER A 508 12.43 -10.04 11.67
CA SER A 508 12.79 -8.77 12.32
C SER A 508 13.17 -7.69 11.31
N SER A 509 13.84 -8.10 10.22
CA SER A 509 14.25 -7.21 9.12
C SER A 509 13.09 -6.56 8.38
N GLN A 510 11.88 -7.12 8.51
CA GLN A 510 10.66 -6.65 7.86
C GLN A 510 9.88 -5.67 8.75
N GLY A 511 10.26 -5.55 10.02
CA GLY A 511 9.71 -4.61 10.98
C GLY A 511 10.34 -3.23 10.93
N ALA A 512 10.72 -2.71 9.77
CA ALA A 512 11.38 -1.41 9.65
C ALA A 512 10.40 -0.30 9.25
N VAL A 513 10.45 0.85 9.94
CA VAL A 513 9.80 2.11 9.56
C VAL A 513 10.84 3.21 9.40
N ILE A 514 10.50 4.25 8.65
CA ILE A 514 11.29 5.49 8.60
C ILE A 514 10.54 6.54 9.42
N ARG A 515 11.22 7.28 10.29
CA ARG A 515 10.64 8.39 11.05
C ARG A 515 11.19 9.70 10.56
N VAL A 516 10.31 10.60 10.13
CA VAL A 516 10.69 12.00 9.90
C VAL A 516 10.63 12.72 11.24
N VAL A 517 11.76 13.27 11.67
CA VAL A 517 11.92 13.89 12.99
C VAL A 517 12.07 15.40 12.83
N PRO A 518 11.42 16.22 13.69
CA PRO A 518 11.65 17.66 13.66
C PRO A 518 13.13 17.99 13.81
N SER A 519 13.66 18.82 12.92
CA SER A 519 15.00 19.40 13.01
C SER A 519 14.95 20.87 12.64
N MET A 520 15.93 21.67 13.10
CA MET A 520 16.00 23.09 12.74
C MET A 520 16.59 23.25 11.33
N PRO A 521 16.10 24.21 10.52
CA PRO A 521 16.76 24.56 9.27
C PRO A 521 18.13 25.20 9.53
N ALA A 522 19.08 24.99 8.62
CA ALA A 522 20.37 25.67 8.70
C ALA A 522 20.21 27.19 8.55
N ALA A 523 21.07 27.95 9.22
CA ALA A 523 21.08 29.41 9.11
C ALA A 523 21.31 29.83 7.64
N GLY A 524 20.52 30.78 7.16
CA GLY A 524 20.57 31.25 5.77
C GLY A 524 19.74 30.42 4.78
N ASN A 525 19.14 29.31 5.20
CA ASN A 525 18.18 28.60 4.36
C ASN A 525 16.89 29.44 4.20
N VAL A 526 16.35 29.44 2.99
CA VAL A 526 15.18 30.24 2.60
C VAL A 526 14.11 29.37 1.97
N CYS A 527 12.87 29.84 1.99
CA CYS A 527 11.80 29.21 1.23
C CYS A 527 12.06 29.40 -0.28
N PRO A 528 11.76 28.38 -1.11
CA PRO A 528 11.67 28.56 -2.55
C PRO A 528 10.85 29.79 -2.95
N ALA A 529 11.22 30.45 -4.05
CA ALA A 529 10.52 31.63 -4.51
C ALA A 529 9.08 31.31 -4.92
N GLY A 530 8.13 32.18 -4.57
CA GLY A 530 6.73 32.08 -5.02
C GLY A 530 5.85 31.11 -4.22
N ILE A 531 6.34 30.53 -3.13
CA ILE A 531 5.49 29.78 -2.18
C ILE A 531 5.28 30.57 -0.88
N PRO A 532 4.06 30.58 -0.33
CA PRO A 532 3.81 31.17 0.98
C PRO A 532 4.55 30.39 2.07
N SER A 533 5.07 31.12 3.06
CA SER A 533 5.51 30.55 4.33
C SER A 533 4.30 30.25 5.19
N ASP A 534 4.25 29.04 5.76
CA ASP A 534 3.25 28.68 6.77
C ASP A 534 3.43 29.39 8.12
#